data_AF-A0A661NUH4-F1
#
_entry.id   AF-A0A661NUH4-F1
#
_cell.length_a   1.000
_cell.length_b   1.000
_cell.length_c   1.000
_cell.angle_alpha   90.00
_cell.angle_beta   90.00
_cell.angle_gamma   90.00
#
_symmetry.space_group_name_H-M   'P 1'
#
loop_
_entity.id
_entity.type
_entity.pdbx_description
1 polymer ?
#
loop_
_entity_poly.entity_id
_entity_poly.type
_entity_poly.pdbx_seq_one_letter_code
_entity_poly.pdbx_strand_id
1 'polypeptide(L)' 'MGKGDKRTAKGKRYRGTFGKSRPRKNKKKQQAKKES' A
#
# COMPACT_ATOMS: atom_id res chain seq x y z
N MET A 1 -5.94 -7.40 13.07
CA MET A 1 -6.43 -6.12 12.52
C MET A 1 -7.48 -6.36 11.43
N GLY A 2 -8.68 -5.78 11.59
CA GLY A 2 -9.87 -6.09 10.78
C GLY A 2 -10.07 -5.21 9.52
N LYS A 3 -11.24 -5.35 8.88
CA LYS A 3 -11.62 -4.56 7.68
C LYS A 3 -11.79 -3.06 7.97
N GLY A 4 -12.07 -2.67 9.22
CA GLY A 4 -12.20 -1.27 9.62
C GLY A 4 -10.86 -0.53 9.83
N ASP A 5 -9.75 -1.26 9.91
CA ASP A 5 -8.46 -0.66 10.23
C ASP A 5 -7.83 0.03 9.02
N LYS A 6 -7.82 1.36 9.06
CA LYS A 6 -7.30 2.23 7.99
C LYS A 6 -5.79 2.12 7.79
N ARG A 7 -5.03 1.58 8.75
CA ARG A 7 -3.56 1.47 8.68
C ARG A 7 -3.10 0.19 7.98
N THR A 8 -3.96 -0.80 7.83
CA THR A 8 -3.60 -2.09 7.22
C THR A 8 -3.91 -2.18 5.74
N ALA A 9 -3.22 -3.11 5.05
CA ALA A 9 -3.55 -3.47 3.68
C ALA A 9 -5.00 -3.98 3.53
N LYS A 10 -5.50 -4.71 4.54
CA LYS A 10 -6.85 -5.30 4.54
C LYS A 10 -7.92 -4.21 4.63
N GLY A 11 -7.81 -3.26 5.56
CA GLY A 11 -8.78 -2.17 5.64
C GLY A 11 -8.66 -1.15 4.50
N LYS A 12 -7.45 -0.91 3.98
CA LYS A 12 -7.27 -0.14 2.74
C LYS A 12 -7.93 -0.81 1.52
N ARG A 13 -7.85 -2.14 1.40
CA ARG A 13 -8.53 -2.91 0.34
C ARG A 13 -10.05 -2.81 0.46
N TYR A 14 -10.59 -2.98 1.67
CA TYR A 14 -12.03 -2.89 1.91
C TYR A 14 -12.60 -1.50 1.58
N ARG A 15 -11.89 -0.43 1.96
CA ARG A 15 -12.29 0.95 1.67
C ARG A 15 -11.95 1.42 0.25
N GLY A 16 -11.27 0.60 -0.56
CA GLY A 16 -10.82 1.01 -1.91
C GLY A 16 -9.74 2.09 -1.94
N THR A 17 -9.05 2.35 -0.83
CA THR A 17 -8.02 3.43 -0.75
C THR A 17 -6.60 2.88 -0.82
N PHE A 18 -5.64 3.76 -1.12
CA PHE A 18 -4.21 3.44 -1.15
C PHE A 18 -3.46 4.10 0.02
N GLY A 19 -2.22 3.69 0.25
CA GLY A 19 -1.35 4.27 1.28
C GLY A 19 -0.05 3.49 1.43
N LYS A 20 0.70 3.76 2.50
CA LYS A 20 1.99 3.08 2.78
C LYS A 20 1.84 1.55 2.77
N SER A 21 0.80 1.04 3.42
CA SER A 21 0.55 -0.40 3.57
C SER A 21 -0.14 -1.06 2.36
N ARG A 22 -0.72 -0.28 1.44
CA ARG A 22 -1.30 -0.75 0.17
C ARG A 22 -0.95 0.24 -0.95
N PRO A 23 0.28 0.20 -1.47
CA PRO A 23 0.72 1.12 -2.52
C PRO A 23 0.09 0.76 -3.87
N ARG A 24 -0.07 1.76 -4.76
CA ARG A 24 -0.59 1.55 -6.13
C ARG A 24 0.38 0.79 -7.03
N LYS A 25 1.67 1.12 -6.90
CA LYS A 25 2.77 0.50 -7.63
C LYS A 25 3.71 -0.12 -6.62
N ASN A 26 4.34 -1.22 -7.00
CA ASN A 26 5.22 -1.94 -6.10
C ASN A 26 6.44 -1.06 -5.79
N LYS A 27 6.55 -0.55 -4.55
CA LYS A 27 7.60 0.41 -4.17
C LYS A 27 9.01 -0.17 -4.33
N LYS A 28 9.18 -1.49 -4.19
CA LYS A 28 10.46 -2.16 -4.49
C LYS A 28 10.94 -1.91 -5.92
N LYS A 29 10.03 -1.83 -6.90
CA LYS A 29 10.37 -1.47 -8.29
C LYS A 29 10.66 0.02 -8.47
N GLN A 30 10.20 0.88 -7.55
CA GLN A 30 10.44 2.33 -7.63
C GLN A 30 11.79 2.71 -7.02
N GLN A 31 12.23 2.05 -5.96
CA GLN A 31 13.57 2.26 -5.39
C GLN A 31 14.65 1.80 -6.35
N ALA A 32 14.49 0.61 -6.96
CA ALA A 32 15.41 0.10 -7.98
C ALA A 32 15.54 1.00 -9.23
N LYS A 33 14.51 1.82 -9.54
CA LYS A 33 14.54 2.76 -10.68
C LYS A 33 15.08 4.15 -10.30
N LYS A 34 15.29 4.41 -9.00
CA LYS A 34 15.78 5.69 -8.49
C LYS A 34 17.29 5.67 -8.23
N GLU A 35 17.88 4.49 -8.20
CA GLU A 35 19.30 4.23 -7.97
C GLU A 35 20.06 3.87 -9.26
N SER A 36 19.35 3.80 -10.40
CA SER A 36 19.90 3.54 -11.75
C SER A 36 19.93 4.80 -12.59
#